data_AF-A0A7C0UV34-F1
#
_entry.id   AF-A0A7C0UV34-F1
#
_cell.length_a   1.000
_cell.length_b   1.000
_cell.length_c   1.000
_cell.angle_alpha   90.00
_cell.angle_beta   90.00
_cell.angle_gamma   90.00
#
_symmetry.space_group_name_H-M   'P 1'
#
loop_
_entity.id
_entity.type
_entity.pdbx_description
1 polymer ?
#
loop_
_entity_poly.entity_id
_entity_poly.type
_entity_poly.pdbx_seq_one_letter_code
_entity_poly.pdbx_strand_id
1 'polypeptide(L)'
;MSDAERMSCRARSGAETAGMRGLRFVTLLAVLVAMFPSSAFAYLDPGTGSYILQMLLAGILGALFALKVFWKRIVAFVKGLFSKKDGYAGR
;
A
#
# COMPACT_ATOMS: atom_id res chain seq x y z
N MET A 1 14.94 55.82 -15.84
CA MET A 1 14.01 54.92 -15.14
C MET A 1 14.29 53.50 -15.64
N SER A 2 15.31 52.79 -15.08
CA SER A 2 15.61 51.41 -15.54
C SER A 2 16.47 50.51 -14.63
N ASP A 3 17.36 51.04 -13.79
CA ASP A 3 18.33 50.17 -13.07
C ASP A 3 17.99 49.88 -11.60
N ALA A 4 17.31 50.79 -10.90
CA ALA A 4 16.99 50.61 -9.48
C ALA A 4 15.95 49.50 -9.23
N GLU A 5 14.99 49.31 -10.14
CA GLU A 5 13.95 48.28 -9.99
C GLU A 5 14.48 46.87 -10.27
N ARG A 6 15.44 46.74 -11.20
CA ARG A 6 16.09 45.45 -11.52
C ARG A 6 16.89 44.91 -10.34
N MET A 7 17.48 45.78 -9.51
CA MET A 7 18.18 45.36 -8.29
C MET A 7 17.23 44.91 -7.17
N SER A 8 16.03 45.49 -7.08
CA SER A 8 15.04 45.12 -6.06
C SER A 8 14.44 43.71 -6.29
N CYS A 9 14.16 43.35 -7.55
CA CYS A 9 13.67 42.00 -7.88
C CYS A 9 14.71 40.89 -7.65
N ARG A 10 16.01 41.18 -7.83
CA ARG A 10 17.07 40.17 -7.67
C ARG A 10 17.35 39.84 -6.20
N ALA A 11 17.15 40.79 -5.28
CA ALA A 11 17.35 40.58 -3.86
C ALA A 11 16.28 39.69 -3.20
N ARG A 12 15.05 39.67 -3.74
CA ARG A 12 13.93 38.92 -3.15
C ARG A 12 13.99 37.40 -3.43
N SER A 13 14.63 36.98 -4.53
CA SER A 13 14.70 35.56 -4.92
C SER A 13 15.74 34.73 -4.15
N GLY A 14 16.76 35.37 -3.56
CA GLY A 14 17.80 34.67 -2.78
C GLY A 14 17.35 34.20 -1.39
N ALA A 15 16.36 34.87 -0.79
CA ALA A 15 15.92 34.60 0.57
C ALA A 15 14.99 33.38 0.70
N GLU A 16 14.27 33.01 -0.35
CA GLU A 16 13.31 31.88 -0.31
C GLU A 16 14.01 30.51 -0.27
N THR A 17 15.18 30.38 -0.89
CA THR A 17 15.92 29.10 -0.98
C THR A 17 16.66 28.73 0.31
N ALA A 18 16.97 29.71 1.17
CA ALA A 18 17.63 29.47 2.46
C ALA A 18 16.67 28.83 3.49
N GLY A 19 15.41 29.30 3.52
CA GLY A 19 14.37 28.74 4.40
C GLY A 19 13.91 27.33 3.99
N MET A 20 13.95 27.01 2.69
CA MET A 20 13.52 25.71 2.17
C MET A 20 14.41 24.54 2.61
N ARG A 21 15.71 24.76 2.87
CA ARG A 21 16.60 23.69 3.37
C ARG A 21 16.24 23.33 4.81
N GLY A 22 16.08 24.33 5.67
CA GLY A 22 15.62 24.15 7.05
C GLY A 22 14.22 23.53 7.10
N LEU A 23 13.28 24.02 6.28
CA LEU A 23 11.93 23.46 6.21
C LEU A 23 11.93 22.00 5.76
N ARG A 24 12.73 21.65 4.73
CA ARG A 24 12.89 20.25 4.29
C ARG A 24 13.50 19.38 5.38
N PHE A 25 14.51 19.87 6.10
CA PHE A 25 15.09 19.17 7.24
C PHE A 25 14.07 18.98 8.37
N VAL A 26 13.27 20.00 8.69
CA VAL A 26 12.19 19.93 9.69
C VAL A 26 11.11 18.95 9.26
N THR A 27 10.70 18.97 7.98
CA THR A 27 9.73 18.02 7.44
C THR A 27 10.28 16.59 7.47
N LEU A 28 11.54 16.36 7.07
CA LEU A 28 12.19 15.05 7.12
C LEU A 28 12.34 14.54 8.55
N LEU A 29 12.71 15.41 9.49
CA LEU A 29 12.85 15.07 10.91
C LEU A 29 11.49 14.78 11.55
N ALA A 30 10.44 15.53 11.20
CA ALA A 30 9.07 15.27 11.65
C ALA A 30 8.55 13.92 11.14
N VAL A 31 8.82 13.58 9.87
CA VAL A 31 8.51 12.25 9.30
C VAL A 31 9.28 11.14 10.03
N LEU A 32 10.57 11.35 10.31
CA LEU A 32 11.41 10.38 11.02
C LEU A 32 10.92 10.14 12.45
N VAL A 33 10.54 11.19 13.18
CA VAL A 33 9.99 11.06 14.54
C VAL A 33 8.62 10.37 14.53
N ALA A 34 7.79 10.64 13.51
CA ALA A 34 6.50 9.96 13.35
C ALA A 34 6.62 8.47 12.98
N MET A 35 7.77 8.02 12.47
CA MET A 35 8.04 6.62 12.12
C MET A 35 8.38 5.72 13.33
N PHE A 36 8.60 6.28 14.52
CA PHE A 36 8.85 5.52 15.75
C PHE A 36 7.67 5.62 16.73
N PRO A 37 6.53 4.95 16.46
CA PRO A 37 5.43 4.88 17.41
C PRO A 37 5.84 4.01 18.60
N SER A 38 5.86 4.59 19.81
CA SER A 38 5.93 3.84 21.06
C SER A 38 4.62 3.05 21.23
N SER A 39 4.74 1.72 21.33
CA SER A 39 3.70 0.70 21.47
C SER A 39 2.28 1.21 21.83
N ALA A 40 1.40 1.31 20.82
CA ALA A 40 -0.02 1.55 21.00
C ALA A 40 -0.82 0.30 20.61
N PHE A 41 -1.33 -0.44 21.62
CA PHE A 41 -2.29 -1.54 21.45
C PHE A 41 -3.73 -1.01 21.39
N ALA A 42 -3.99 -0.09 20.45
CA ALA A 42 -5.34 0.41 20.17
C ALA A 42 -5.66 0.13 18.69
N TYR A 43 -6.36 -0.98 18.44
CA TYR A 43 -6.76 -1.53 17.13
C TYR A 43 -7.69 -0.60 16.30
N LEU A 44 -7.90 0.64 16.74
CA LEU A 44 -8.88 1.59 16.24
C LEU A 44 -8.25 2.96 15.92
N ASP A 45 -7.02 2.99 15.40
CA ASP A 45 -6.57 4.16 14.66
C ASP A 45 -7.51 4.35 13.43
N PRO A 46 -8.03 5.56 13.14
CA PRO A 46 -9.05 5.77 12.11
C PRO A 46 -8.59 5.36 10.69
N GLY A 47 -7.29 5.17 10.47
CA GLY A 47 -6.73 4.63 9.22
C GLY A 47 -6.67 3.09 9.13
N THR A 48 -6.62 2.37 10.24
CA THR A 48 -6.45 0.90 10.27
C THR A 48 -7.70 0.16 9.79
N GLY A 49 -8.88 0.71 10.07
CA GLY A 49 -10.14 0.16 9.58
C GLY A 49 -10.20 0.08 8.05
N SER A 50 -9.68 1.11 7.35
CA SER A 50 -9.62 1.12 5.88
C SER A 50 -8.65 0.07 5.34
N TYR A 51 -7.51 -0.15 5.99
CA TYR A 51 -6.55 -1.19 5.59
C TYR A 51 -7.14 -2.61 5.70
N ILE A 52 -7.88 -2.89 6.77
CA ILE A 52 -8.54 -4.19 6.94
C ILE A 52 -9.55 -4.42 5.82
N LEU A 53 -10.37 -3.41 5.50
CA LEU A 53 -11.33 -3.50 4.40
C LEU A 53 -10.64 -3.65 3.04
N GLN A 54 -9.53 -2.93 2.81
CA GLN A 54 -8.73 -3.07 1.58
C GLN A 54 -8.13 -4.46 1.43
N MET A 55 -7.54 -5.02 2.49
CA MET A 55 -6.99 -6.38 2.48
C MET A 55 -8.07 -7.43 2.29
N LEU A 56 -9.25 -7.23 2.89
CA LEU A 56 -10.40 -8.12 2.69
C LEU A 56 -10.88 -8.09 1.24
N LEU A 57 -11.03 -6.90 0.65
CA LEU A 57 -11.41 -6.75 -0.75
C LEU A 57 -10.36 -7.34 -1.69
N ALA A 58 -9.08 -7.08 -1.45
CA ALA A 58 -7.97 -7.64 -2.23
C ALA A 58 -7.96 -9.18 -2.13
N GLY A 59 -8.19 -9.73 -0.94
CA GLY A 59 -8.30 -11.17 -0.72
C GLY A 59 -9.47 -11.80 -1.46
N ILE A 60 -10.67 -11.21 -1.39
CA ILE A 60 -11.86 -11.70 -2.08
C ILE A 60 -11.67 -11.65 -3.59
N LEU A 61 -11.24 -10.50 -4.13
CA LEU A 61 -11.01 -10.34 -5.56
C LEU A 61 -9.89 -11.26 -6.07
N GLY A 62 -8.80 -11.37 -5.32
CA GLY A 62 -7.71 -12.29 -5.62
C GLY A 62 -8.14 -13.76 -5.61
N ALA A 63 -8.92 -14.17 -4.62
CA ALA A 63 -9.46 -15.53 -4.53
C ALA A 63 -10.44 -15.83 -5.67
N LEU A 64 -11.37 -14.92 -5.98
CA LEU A 64 -12.30 -15.06 -7.10
C LEU A 64 -11.56 -15.13 -8.45
N PHE A 65 -10.55 -14.30 -8.64
CA PHE A 65 -9.72 -14.32 -9.83
C PHE A 65 -8.95 -15.63 -9.96
N ALA A 66 -8.30 -16.08 -8.88
CA ALA A 66 -7.61 -17.36 -8.85
C ALA A 66 -8.58 -18.52 -9.13
N LEU A 67 -9.77 -18.52 -8.53
CA LEU A 67 -10.81 -19.53 -8.76
C LEU A 67 -11.22 -19.56 -10.24
N LYS A 68 -11.40 -18.39 -10.87
CA LYS A 68 -11.73 -18.28 -12.29
C LYS A 68 -10.61 -18.80 -13.19
N VAL A 69 -9.35 -18.47 -12.89
CA VAL A 69 -8.18 -18.90 -13.67
C VAL A 69 -7.96 -20.40 -13.53
N PHE A 70 -8.06 -20.94 -12.31
CA PHE A 70 -7.76 -22.34 -12.01
C PHE A 70 -8.99 -23.26 -12.03
N TRP A 71 -10.18 -22.77 -12.42
CA TRP A 71 -11.43 -23.53 -12.39
C TRP A 71 -11.30 -24.93 -12.98
N LYS A 72 -10.71 -25.05 -14.18
CA LYS A 72 -10.52 -26.36 -14.83
C LYS A 72 -9.62 -27.31 -14.03
N ARG A 73 -8.56 -26.79 -13.40
CA ARG A 73 -7.64 -27.60 -12.59
C ARG A 73 -8.28 -28.01 -11.26
N ILE A 74 -9.01 -27.10 -10.62
CA ILE A 74 -9.76 -27.36 -9.39
C ILE A 74 -10.81 -28.44 -9.65
N VAL A 75 -11.61 -28.32 -10.71
CA VAL A 75 -12.63 -29.32 -11.07
C VAL A 75 -11.98 -30.68 -11.39
N ALA A 76 -10.86 -30.70 -12.12
CA ALA A 76 -10.14 -31.95 -12.42
C ALA A 76 -9.58 -32.61 -11.15
N PHE A 77 -9.01 -31.83 -10.24
CA PHE A 77 -8.49 -32.30 -8.96
C PHE A 77 -9.60 -32.87 -8.08
N VAL A 78 -10.72 -32.15 -7.95
CA VAL A 78 -11.90 -32.59 -7.18
C VAL A 78 -12.46 -33.88 -7.78
N LYS A 79 -12.66 -33.95 -9.10
CA LYS A 79 -13.11 -35.19 -9.76
C LYS A 79 -12.15 -36.35 -9.52
N GLY A 80 -10.84 -36.12 -9.61
CA GLY A 80 -9.82 -37.14 -9.31
C GLY A 80 -9.87 -37.64 -7.87
N LEU A 81 -10.21 -36.78 -6.91
CA LEU A 81 -10.40 -37.14 -5.50
C LEU A 81 -11.64 -38.03 -5.29
N PHE A 82 -12.71 -37.79 -6.04
CA PHE A 82 -13.98 -38.53 -5.91
C PHE A 82 -14.08 -39.77 -6.82
N SER A 83 -13.20 -39.94 -7.81
CA SER A 83 -13.28 -41.03 -8.80
C SER A 83 -12.60 -42.35 -8.39
N LYS A 84 -12.31 -42.58 -7.11
CA LYS A 84 -11.73 -43.87 -6.69
C LYS A 84 -12.57 -44.53 -5.61
N LYS A 85 -13.42 -45.49 -6.01
CA LYS A 85 -13.37 -46.89 -5.53
C LYS A 85 -14.51 -47.75 -6.10
N ASP A 86 -14.40 -48.18 -7.35
CA ASP A 86 -15.09 -49.38 -7.83
C ASP A 86 -14.05 -50.29 -8.47
N GLY A 87 -13.98 -51.55 -8.05
CA GLY A 87 -13.33 -52.59 -8.85
C GLY A 87 -12.23 -53.39 -8.18
N TYR A 88 -12.54 -54.07 -7.07
CA TYR A 88 -11.95 -55.35 -6.68
C TYR A 88 -12.99 -56.06 -5.79
N ALA A 89 -13.32 -57.33 -5.91
CA ALA A 89 -12.83 -58.37 -6.81
C ALA A 89 -13.91 -59.48 -6.83
N GLY A 90 -14.48 -59.72 -8.00
CA GLY A 90 -15.18 -60.97 -8.30
C GLY A 90 -14.21 -61.91 -9.01
N ARG A 91 -13.51 -62.75 -8.24
CA ARG A 91 -13.10 -64.12 -8.56
C ARG A 91 -12.29 -64.72 -7.42
#